data_AF-A0A7R9GSR5-F1
#
_entry.id   AF-A0A7R9GSR5-F1
#
_cell.length_a   1.000
_cell.length_b   1.000
_cell.length_c   1.000
_cell.angle_alpha   90.00
_cell.angle_beta   90.00
_cell.angle_gamma   90.00
#
_symmetry.space_group_name_H-M   'P 1'
#
loop_
_entity.id
_entity.type
_entity.pdbx_description
1 polymer ?
#
loop_
_entity_poly.entity_id
_entity_poly.type
_entity_poly.pdbx_seq_one_letter_code
_entity_poly.pdbx_strand_id
1 'polypeptide(L)'
;MNQMCIQYLACVSRYWWLRILSLAALSEWSELDKFSKTKKSPIGYEPFVDVCLKYDKRSEAQKYLTRVKDDLKVKYYLKLGMLEEANNVATEHRDVQALLFVQSRCGTAEKTLSDRIDATIAQLTAKK
;
A
#
# COMPACT_ATOMS: atom_id res chain seq x y z
N MET A 1 -34.71 -2.23 -5.98
CA MET A 1 -33.47 -2.86 -6.51
C MET A 1 -32.19 -2.39 -5.81
N ASN A 2 -32.06 -1.14 -5.36
CA ASN A 2 -30.81 -0.64 -4.77
C ASN A 2 -30.43 -1.22 -3.39
N GLN A 3 -31.40 -1.62 -2.55
CA GLN A 3 -31.12 -2.17 -1.21
C GLN A 3 -30.54 -3.59 -1.23
N MET A 4 -30.99 -4.44 -2.17
CA MET A 4 -30.50 -5.82 -2.34
C MET A 4 -29.04 -5.87 -2.80
N CYS A 5 -28.65 -4.98 -3.73
CA CYS A 5 -27.26 -4.90 -4.21
C CYS A 5 -26.29 -4.39 -3.13
N ILE A 6 -26.71 -3.43 -2.31
CA ILE A 6 -25.90 -2.90 -1.20
C ILE A 6 -25.66 -4.00 -0.15
N GLN A 7 -26.69 -4.77 0.22
CA GLN A 7 -26.56 -5.90 1.15
C GLN A 7 -25.64 -7.00 0.60
N TYR A 8 -25.78 -7.33 -0.69
CA TYR A 8 -24.95 -8.35 -1.35
C TYR A 8 -23.47 -7.92 -1.40
N LEU A 9 -23.18 -6.67 -1.75
CA LEU A 9 -21.82 -6.14 -1.78
C LEU A 9 -21.17 -6.14 -0.38
N ALA A 10 -21.94 -5.78 0.67
CA ALA A 10 -21.46 -5.83 2.05
C ALA A 10 -21.12 -7.27 2.52
N CYS A 11 -21.91 -8.27 2.10
CA CYS A 11 -21.66 -9.67 2.40
C CYS A 11 -20.38 -10.19 1.70
N VAL A 12 -20.21 -9.86 0.41
CA VAL A 12 -19.03 -10.26 -0.36
C VAL A 12 -17.78 -9.63 0.25
N SER A 13 -17.77 -8.33 0.55
CA SER A 13 -16.62 -7.66 1.14
C SER A 13 -16.21 -8.23 2.50
N ARG A 14 -17.20 -8.58 3.34
CA ARG A 14 -16.95 -9.26 4.64
C ARG A 14 -16.37 -10.65 4.47
N TYR A 15 -16.90 -11.46 3.55
CA TYR A 15 -16.38 -12.81 3.28
C TYR A 15 -14.90 -12.75 2.89
N TRP A 16 -14.53 -11.83 1.99
CA TRP A 16 -13.14 -11.67 1.58
C TRP A 16 -12.24 -11.26 2.76
N TRP A 17 -12.67 -10.29 3.57
CA TRP A 17 -11.94 -9.89 4.78
C TRP A 17 -11.73 -11.06 5.75
N LEU A 18 -12.80 -11.78 6.09
CA LEU A 18 -12.73 -12.95 6.96
C LEU A 18 -11.78 -14.00 6.40
N ARG A 19 -11.86 -14.28 5.09
CA ARG A 19 -10.98 -15.28 4.45
C ARG A 19 -9.51 -14.86 4.50
N ILE A 20 -9.19 -13.60 4.21
CA ILE A 20 -7.82 -13.07 4.30
C ILE A 20 -7.31 -13.18 5.74
N LEU A 21 -8.13 -12.78 6.73
CA LEU A 21 -7.78 -12.85 8.15
C LEU A 21 -7.54 -14.30 8.59
N SER A 22 -8.39 -15.24 8.19
CA SER A 22 -8.23 -16.67 8.49
C SER A 22 -6.95 -17.23 7.87
N LEU A 23 -6.70 -16.98 6.58
CA LEU A 23 -5.50 -17.47 5.89
C LEU A 23 -4.22 -16.95 6.53
N ALA A 24 -4.20 -15.67 6.90
CA ALA A 24 -3.05 -15.08 7.56
C ALA A 24 -2.87 -15.53 9.01
N ALA A 25 -3.97 -15.78 9.74
CA ALA A 25 -3.89 -16.39 11.07
C ALA A 25 -3.28 -17.80 11.02
N LEU A 26 -3.56 -18.54 9.93
CA LEU A 26 -2.92 -19.82 9.66
C LEU A 26 -1.51 -19.69 9.05
N SER A 27 -1.03 -18.47 8.80
CA SER A 27 0.23 -18.21 8.07
C SER A 27 0.32 -18.88 6.69
N GLU A 28 -0.83 -19.12 6.05
CA GLU A 28 -0.96 -19.75 4.74
C GLU A 28 -0.79 -18.71 3.62
N TRP A 29 0.42 -18.16 3.49
CA TRP A 29 0.74 -17.12 2.51
C TRP A 29 0.65 -17.60 1.06
N SER A 30 0.96 -18.87 0.81
CA SER A 30 0.81 -19.51 -0.50
C SER A 30 -0.64 -19.56 -0.96
N GLU A 31 -1.56 -19.91 -0.05
CA GLU A 31 -2.98 -19.89 -0.35
C GLU A 31 -3.54 -18.46 -0.44
N LEU A 32 -2.98 -17.53 0.33
CA LEU A 32 -3.33 -16.11 0.20
C LEU A 32 -2.97 -15.55 -1.18
N ASP A 33 -1.80 -15.90 -1.72
CA ASP A 33 -1.38 -15.48 -3.06
C ASP A 33 -2.27 -16.09 -4.15
N LYS A 34 -2.59 -17.38 -4.04
CA LYS A 34 -3.58 -18.03 -4.93
C LYS A 34 -4.94 -17.35 -4.84
N PHE A 35 -5.41 -17.05 -3.64
CA PHE A 35 -6.67 -16.35 -3.39
C PHE A 35 -6.67 -14.97 -4.06
N SER A 36 -5.56 -14.24 -3.98
CA SER A 36 -5.38 -12.92 -4.62
C SER A 36 -5.48 -12.98 -6.16
N LYS A 37 -5.11 -14.12 -6.77
CA LYS A 37 -5.11 -14.33 -8.22
C LYS A 37 -6.43 -14.92 -8.73
N THR A 38 -7.20 -15.58 -7.87
CA THR A 38 -8.39 -16.34 -8.28
C THR A 38 -9.54 -15.44 -8.74
N LYS A 39 -9.73 -14.28 -8.10
CA LYS A 39 -10.76 -13.30 -8.47
C LYS A 39 -10.26 -11.87 -8.21
N LYS A 40 -10.72 -10.90 -9.02
CA LYS A 40 -10.51 -9.47 -8.71
C LYS A 40 -11.22 -9.17 -7.40
N SER A 41 -10.43 -8.83 -6.38
CA SER A 41 -10.91 -8.48 -5.06
C SER A 41 -11.80 -7.23 -5.12
N PRO A 42 -13.10 -7.31 -4.79
CA PRO A 42 -14.00 -6.14 -4.81
C PRO A 42 -13.67 -5.14 -3.68
N ILE A 43 -12.90 -5.56 -2.69
CA ILE A 43 -12.40 -4.75 -1.57
C ILE A 43 -11.03 -4.11 -1.83
N GLY A 44 -10.35 -4.49 -2.91
CA GLY A 44 -8.97 -4.08 -3.21
C GLY A 44 -7.89 -5.00 -2.62
N TYR A 45 -6.64 -4.53 -2.65
CA TYR A 45 -5.45 -5.25 -2.18
C TYR A 45 -4.88 -4.70 -0.87
N GLU A 46 -5.38 -3.55 -0.43
CA GLU A 46 -5.13 -2.91 0.87
C GLU A 46 -5.20 -3.90 2.05
N PRO A 47 -6.24 -4.73 2.21
CA PRO A 47 -6.31 -5.64 3.33
C PRO A 47 -5.29 -6.77 3.28
N PHE A 48 -4.79 -7.13 2.10
CA PHE A 48 -3.69 -8.10 1.98
C PHE A 48 -2.41 -7.49 2.56
N VAL A 49 -2.13 -6.22 2.26
CA VAL A 49 -0.98 -5.49 2.79
C VAL A 49 -1.09 -5.29 4.30
N ASP A 50 -2.24 -4.83 4.82
CA ASP A 50 -2.44 -4.61 6.26
C ASP A 50 -2.26 -5.90 7.07
N VAL A 51 -2.74 -7.03 6.53
CA VAL A 51 -2.60 -8.32 7.19
C VAL A 51 -1.16 -8.82 7.11
N CYS A 52 -0.46 -8.65 5.99
CA CYS A 52 0.97 -8.98 5.92
C CYS A 52 1.79 -8.12 6.91
N LEU A 53 1.45 -6.83 7.05
CA LEU A 53 2.03 -5.92 8.05
C LEU A 53 1.80 -6.41 9.48
N LYS A 54 0.59 -6.89 9.79
CA LYS A 54 0.25 -7.41 11.12
C LYS A 54 1.09 -8.62 11.54
N TYR A 55 1.48 -9.47 10.59
CA TYR A 55 2.34 -10.64 10.83
C TYR A 55 3.82 -10.40 10.48
N ASP A 56 4.22 -9.13 10.29
CA ASP A 56 5.58 -8.68 9.89
C ASP A 56 6.14 -9.40 8.65
N LYS A 57 5.26 -9.81 7.72
CA LYS A 57 5.63 -10.42 6.43
C LYS A 57 5.84 -9.36 5.35
N ARG A 58 6.91 -8.57 5.49
CA ARG A 58 7.23 -7.46 4.57
C ARG A 58 7.42 -7.92 3.12
N SER A 59 8.06 -9.06 2.92
CA SER A 59 8.31 -9.62 1.58
C SER A 59 7.02 -9.94 0.82
N GLU A 60 5.99 -10.45 1.50
CA GLU A 60 4.68 -10.68 0.88
C GLU A 60 3.90 -9.38 0.72
N ALA A 61 3.96 -8.48 1.72
CA ALA A 61 3.32 -7.16 1.65
C ALA A 61 3.77 -6.38 0.39
N GLN A 62 5.05 -6.42 0.06
CA GLN A 62 5.61 -5.74 -1.11
C GLN A 62 5.04 -6.26 -2.43
N LYS A 63 4.74 -7.57 -2.54
CA LYS A 63 4.09 -8.12 -3.74
C LYS A 63 2.69 -7.53 -3.92
N TYR A 64 1.92 -7.46 -2.83
CA TYR A 64 0.56 -6.93 -2.87
C TYR A 64 0.53 -5.41 -3.11
N LEU A 65 1.50 -4.67 -2.58
CA LEU A 65 1.67 -3.23 -2.83
C LEU A 65 1.70 -2.86 -4.30
N THR A 66 2.35 -3.66 -5.16
CA THR A 66 2.39 -3.40 -6.60
C THR A 66 1.00 -3.36 -7.24
N ARG A 67 0.01 -4.03 -6.61
CA ARG A 67 -1.39 -4.13 -7.05
C ARG A 67 -2.33 -3.17 -6.33
N VAL A 68 -1.88 -2.50 -5.27
CA VAL A 68 -2.66 -1.45 -4.59
C VAL A 68 -2.78 -0.23 -5.51
N LYS A 69 -3.81 0.57 -5.35
CA LYS A 69 -3.94 1.84 -6.08
C LYS A 69 -2.79 2.77 -5.75
N ASP A 70 -2.28 3.46 -6.76
CA ASP A 70 -1.15 4.36 -6.64
C ASP A 70 -1.33 5.45 -5.57
N ASP A 71 -2.54 6.01 -5.46
CA ASP A 71 -2.91 7.01 -4.44
C ASP A 71 -2.63 6.53 -3.01
N LEU A 72 -2.70 5.21 -2.78
CA LEU A 72 -2.51 4.60 -1.46
C LEU A 72 -1.13 3.96 -1.31
N LYS A 73 -0.43 3.64 -2.41
CA LYS A 73 0.89 2.98 -2.37
C LYS A 73 1.86 3.74 -1.48
N VAL A 74 2.00 5.05 -1.65
CA VAL A 74 2.92 5.88 -0.85
C VAL A 74 2.64 5.71 0.65
N LYS A 75 1.37 5.79 1.06
CA LYS A 75 0.97 5.63 2.46
C LYS A 75 1.35 4.26 3.03
N TYR A 76 1.22 3.19 2.24
CA TYR A 76 1.59 1.85 2.68
C TYR A 76 3.11 1.61 2.68
N TYR A 77 3.87 2.15 1.71
CA TYR A 77 5.33 2.11 1.75
C TYR A 77 5.88 2.81 3.00
N LEU A 78 5.28 3.95 3.39
CA LEU A 78 5.61 4.62 4.64
C LEU A 78 5.28 3.78 5.88
N LYS A 79 4.15 3.06 5.90
CA LYS A 79 3.84 2.11 6.98
C LYS A 79 4.85 0.96 7.08
N LEU A 80 5.42 0.54 5.95
CA LEU A 80 6.44 -0.51 5.89
C LEU A 80 7.86 -0.01 6.25
N GLY A 81 8.04 1.30 6.40
CA GLY A 81 9.37 1.92 6.60
C GLY A 81 10.22 1.96 5.32
N MET A 82 9.61 1.75 4.16
CA MET A 82 10.26 1.73 2.85
C MET A 82 10.24 3.13 2.26
N LEU A 83 11.12 4.00 2.77
CA LEU A 83 11.17 5.42 2.42
C LEU A 83 11.66 5.65 0.99
N GLU A 84 12.60 4.84 0.50
CA GLU A 84 13.11 4.94 -0.87
C GLU A 84 12.01 4.66 -1.90
N GLU A 85 11.29 3.56 -1.72
CA GLU A 85 10.19 3.16 -2.61
C GLU A 85 9.03 4.15 -2.51
N ALA A 86 8.73 4.66 -1.30
CA ALA A 86 7.74 5.71 -1.13
C ALA A 86 8.12 6.98 -1.92
N ASN A 87 9.38 7.40 -1.86
CA ASN A 87 9.89 8.54 -2.63
C ASN A 87 9.80 8.31 -4.14
N ASN A 88 10.20 7.13 -4.63
CA ASN A 88 10.13 6.81 -6.05
C ASN A 88 8.69 6.88 -6.59
N VAL A 89 7.75 6.28 -5.86
CA VAL A 89 6.33 6.33 -6.23
C VAL A 89 5.81 7.77 -6.15
N ALA A 90 6.09 8.51 -5.08
CA ALA A 90 5.63 9.90 -4.96
C ALA A 90 6.22 10.82 -6.06
N THR A 91 7.46 10.55 -6.49
CA THR A 91 8.12 11.23 -7.61
C THR A 91 7.41 10.93 -8.94
N GLU A 92 7.09 9.66 -9.19
CA GLU A 92 6.38 9.21 -10.39
C GLU A 92 4.99 9.85 -10.50
N HIS A 93 4.28 9.94 -9.37
CA HIS A 93 2.97 10.60 -9.28
C HIS A 93 3.03 12.12 -9.22
N ARG A 94 4.24 12.71 -9.13
CA ARG A 94 4.48 14.15 -8.98
C ARG A 94 3.69 14.77 -7.82
N ASP A 95 3.45 13.99 -6.77
CA ASP A 95 2.72 14.43 -5.59
C ASP A 95 3.69 15.06 -4.58
N VAL A 96 3.74 16.38 -4.58
CA VAL A 96 4.59 17.16 -3.68
C VAL A 96 4.17 16.99 -2.22
N GLN A 97 2.87 16.80 -1.93
CA GLN A 97 2.39 16.61 -0.56
C GLN A 97 2.85 15.25 -0.01
N ALA A 98 2.76 14.22 -0.83
CA ALA A 98 3.28 12.90 -0.52
C ALA A 98 4.80 12.93 -0.25
N LEU A 99 5.57 13.63 -1.10
CA LEU A 99 7.03 13.79 -0.93
C LEU A 99 7.39 14.51 0.38
N LEU A 100 6.71 15.61 0.71
CA LEU A 100 6.89 16.31 1.99
C LEU A 100 6.56 15.41 3.19
N PHE A 101 5.53 14.58 3.06
CA PHE A 101 5.18 13.64 4.11
C PHE A 101 6.23 12.53 4.29
N VAL A 102 6.82 12.03 3.19
CA VAL A 102 7.97 11.10 3.23
C VAL A 102 9.17 11.76 3.87
N GLN A 103 9.48 13.01 3.50
CA GLN A 103 10.57 13.78 4.09
C GLN A 103 10.41 13.94 5.60
N SER A 104 9.20 14.26 6.07
CA SER A 104 8.93 14.39 7.52
C SER A 104 9.17 13.10 8.31
N ARG A 105 9.17 11.95 7.63
CA ARG A 105 9.47 10.64 8.18
C ARG A 105 10.94 10.25 8.05
N CYS A 106 11.71 10.90 7.18
CA CYS A 106 13.15 10.74 7.11
C CYS A 106 13.80 11.39 8.34
N GLY A 107 14.49 10.59 9.15
CA GLY A 107 15.28 11.07 10.28
C GLY A 107 16.72 11.44 9.88
N THR A 108 17.55 11.78 10.87
CA THR A 108 18.98 12.11 10.70
C THR A 108 19.83 10.98 10.12
N ALA A 109 19.37 9.73 10.22
CA ALA A 109 20.05 8.55 9.65
C ALA A 109 19.98 8.49 8.11
N GLU A 110 18.94 9.07 7.52
CA GLU A 110 18.60 8.96 6.09
C GLU A 110 18.84 10.30 5.37
N LYS A 111 19.96 10.96 5.71
CA LYS A 111 20.26 12.33 5.24
C LYS A 111 20.37 12.40 3.72
N THR A 112 20.96 11.38 3.10
CA THR A 112 21.07 11.24 1.63
C THR A 112 19.71 11.08 0.95
N LEU A 113 18.74 10.43 1.59
CA LEU A 113 17.37 10.33 1.06
C LEU A 113 16.62 11.64 1.21
N SER A 114 16.80 12.34 2.34
CA SER A 114 16.22 13.68 2.50
C SER A 114 16.69 14.61 1.40
N ASP A 115 18.00 14.67 1.14
CA ASP A 115 18.58 15.52 0.08
C ASP A 115 18.02 15.18 -1.31
N ARG A 116 17.78 13.89 -1.59
CA ARG A 116 17.13 13.44 -2.85
C ARG A 116 15.68 13.86 -2.94
N ILE A 117 14.91 13.71 -1.84
CA ILE A 117 13.51 14.13 -1.79
C ILE A 117 13.41 15.65 -2.01
N ASP A 118 14.27 16.43 -1.36
CA ASP A 118 14.36 17.88 -1.52
C ASP A 118 14.68 18.28 -2.96
N ALA A 119 15.65 17.62 -3.59
CA ALA A 119 15.98 17.85 -4.99
C ALA A 119 14.80 17.54 -5.92
N THR A 120 14.06 16.44 -5.66
CA THR A 120 12.86 16.11 -6.42
C THR A 120 11.75 17.15 -6.24
N ILE A 121 11.48 17.56 -5.00
CA ILE A 121 10.49 18.60 -4.70
C ILE A 121 10.84 19.88 -5.44
N ALA A 122 12.10 20.32 -5.38
CA ALA A 122 12.58 21.49 -6.10
C ALA A 122 12.34 21.37 -7.61
N GLN A 123 12.67 20.23 -8.23
CA GLN A 123 12.41 19.98 -9.66
C GLN A 123 10.92 20.04 -10.03
N LEU A 124 10.04 19.52 -9.16
CA LEU A 124 8.60 19.54 -9.39
C LEU A 124 8.01 20.94 -9.22
N THR A 125 8.53 21.73 -8.28
CA THR A 125 8.11 23.13 -8.06
C THR A 125 8.66 24.10 -9.10
N ALA A 126 9.85 23.85 -9.64
CA ALA A 126 10.50 24.70 -10.64
C ALA A 126 9.93 24.53 -12.07
N LYS A 127 9.21 23.43 -12.32
CA LYS A 127 8.51 23.17 -13.59
C LYS A 127 7.14 23.86 -13.71
N LYS A 128 6.83 24.78 -12.81
CA LYS A 128 5.53 25.44 -12.71
C LYS A 128 5.54 26.84 -13.31
#